data_AF-A0A7K4JUC5-F1
#
_entry.id   AF-A0A7K4JUC5-F1
#
_cell.length_a   1.000
_cell.length_b   1.000
_cell.length_c   1.000
_cell.angle_alpha   90.00
_cell.angle_beta   90.00
_cell.angle_gamma   90.00
#
_symmetry.space_group_name_H-M   'P 1'
#
loop_
_entity.id
_entity.type
_entity.pdbx_description
1 polymer ?
#
loop_
_entity_poly.entity_id
_entity_poly.type
_entity_poly.pdbx_seq_one_letter_code
_entity_poly.pdbx_strand_id
1 'polypeptide(L)'
;MELAVLLALLGAARALSTCRSLDLEAARRKRIEAVRGQILSKLRLPAPPPEVPGWHLPEDVQALYNSTQELLRQRARLRPHEHPDEYYAKELHRFPMEPAGDGEGGHGGHGGHGH
;
A
#
# COMPACT_ATOMS: atom_id res chain seq x y z
N MET A 1 -6.56 16.58 -59.16
CA MET A 1 -6.43 17.60 -58.09
C MET A 1 -6.86 17.05 -56.74
N GLU A 2 -8.05 16.47 -56.63
CA GLU A 2 -8.60 15.80 -55.42
C GLU A 2 -7.60 14.88 -54.67
N LEU A 3 -6.96 13.96 -55.40
CA LEU A 3 -6.09 12.93 -54.80
C LEU A 3 -4.79 13.50 -54.23
N ALA A 4 -4.26 14.56 -54.85
CA ALA A 4 -3.07 15.27 -54.38
C ALA A 4 -3.36 16.07 -53.09
N VAL A 5 -4.55 16.67 -53.00
CA VAL A 5 -5.00 17.38 -51.80
C VAL A 5 -5.19 16.40 -50.63
N LEU A 6 -5.77 15.23 -50.87
CA LEU A 6 -5.91 14.18 -49.85
C LEU A 6 -4.55 13.68 -49.33
N LEU A 7 -3.58 13.46 -50.22
CA LEU A 7 -2.22 13.06 -49.85
C LEU A 7 -1.51 14.13 -49.02
N ALA A 8 -1.65 15.41 -49.39
CA ALA A 8 -1.07 16.53 -48.65
C ALA A 8 -1.70 16.67 -47.25
N LEU A 9 -3.03 16.54 -47.14
CA LEU A 9 -3.75 16.59 -45.86
C LEU A 9 -3.38 15.41 -44.95
N LEU A 10 -3.21 14.20 -45.50
CA LEU A 10 -2.76 13.03 -44.74
C LEU A 10 -1.33 13.20 -44.23
N GLY A 11 -0.43 13.73 -45.06
CA GLY A 11 0.95 14.06 -44.67
C GLY A 11 0.99 15.12 -43.56
N ALA A 12 0.20 16.19 -43.70
CA ALA A 12 0.07 17.24 -42.69
C ALA A 12 -0.54 16.71 -41.38
N ALA A 13 -1.60 15.90 -41.45
CA ALA A 13 -2.23 15.28 -40.27
C ALA A 13 -1.27 14.34 -39.53
N ARG A 14 -0.42 13.60 -40.25
CA ARG A 14 0.63 12.76 -39.65
C ARG A 14 1.76 13.58 -39.03
N ALA A 15 2.11 14.72 -39.62
CA ALA A 15 3.11 15.64 -39.07
C ALA A 15 2.59 16.44 -37.85
N LEU A 16 1.30 16.76 -37.83
CA LEU A 16 0.57 17.39 -36.71
C LEU A 16 0.25 16.39 -35.59
N SER A 17 0.22 15.09 -35.89
CA SER A 17 0.20 14.01 -34.90
C SER A 17 1.59 13.86 -34.28
N THR A 18 1.98 14.85 -33.49
CA THR A 18 3.24 14.90 -32.73
C THR A 18 3.29 13.85 -31.60
N CYS A 19 2.18 13.14 -31.36
CA CYS A 19 2.12 12.02 -30.44
C CYS A 19 2.60 10.75 -31.13
N ARG A 20 3.87 10.38 -30.91
CA ARG A 20 4.38 9.03 -31.16
C ARG A 20 3.37 8.02 -30.61
N SER A 21 2.98 7.02 -31.41
CA SER A 21 2.11 5.94 -30.95
C SER A 21 2.68 5.36 -29.64
N LEU A 22 2.01 5.62 -28.53
CA LEU A 22 2.47 5.21 -27.21
C LEU A 22 2.24 3.71 -27.10
N ASP A 23 3.32 2.94 -27.15
CA ASP A 23 3.26 1.51 -26.85
C ASP A 23 3.06 1.34 -25.34
N LEU A 24 1.78 1.22 -24.96
CA LEU A 24 1.36 1.03 -23.58
C LEU A 24 1.94 -0.24 -22.97
N GLU A 25 2.18 -1.27 -23.77
CA GLU A 25 2.79 -2.52 -23.30
C GLU A 25 4.26 -2.32 -22.99
N ALA A 26 5.01 -1.61 -23.84
CA ALA A 26 6.39 -1.24 -23.54
C ALA A 26 6.48 -0.33 -22.30
N ALA A 27 5.57 0.64 -22.15
CA ALA A 27 5.51 1.50 -20.97
C ALA A 27 5.18 0.70 -19.69
N ARG A 28 4.24 -0.24 -19.76
CA ARG A 28 3.86 -1.12 -18.66
C ARG A 28 5.04 -1.99 -18.23
N ARG A 29 5.78 -2.59 -19.17
CA ARG A 29 6.99 -3.38 -18.87
C ARG A 29 8.06 -2.54 -18.16
N LYS A 30 8.34 -1.33 -18.65
CA LYS A 30 9.27 -0.40 -17.99
C LYS A 30 8.82 -0.04 -16.57
N ARG A 31 7.52 0.16 -16.37
CA ARG A 31 6.95 0.45 -15.06
C ARG A 31 7.08 -0.73 -14.10
N ILE A 32 6.89 -1.96 -14.56
CA ILE A 32 7.09 -3.17 -13.75
C ILE A 32 8.53 -3.25 -13.24
N GLU A 33 9.52 -3.06 -14.11
CA GLU A 33 10.93 -3.08 -13.70
C GLU A 33 11.29 -1.93 -12.76
N ALA A 34 10.76 -0.73 -12.99
CA ALA A 34 10.95 0.40 -12.08
C ALA A 34 10.35 0.13 -10.70
N VAL A 35 9.13 -0.41 -10.62
CA VAL A 35 8.47 -0.76 -9.35
C VAL A 35 9.22 -1.89 -8.64
N ARG A 36 9.74 -2.89 -9.37
CA ARG A 36 10.59 -3.94 -8.80
C ARG A 36 11.81 -3.34 -8.10
N GLY A 37 12.54 -2.46 -8.80
CA GLY A 37 13.70 -1.78 -8.23
C GLY A 37 13.34 -0.88 -7.05
N GLN A 38 12.19 -0.20 -7.11
CA GLN A 38 11.69 0.63 -6.03
C GLN A 38 11.38 -0.19 -4.77
N ILE A 39 10.68 -1.32 -4.88
CA ILE A 39 10.34 -2.19 -3.74
C ILE A 39 11.63 -2.71 -3.09
N LEU A 40 12.56 -3.25 -3.86
CA LEU A 40 13.84 -3.76 -3.37
C LEU A 40 14.65 -2.66 -2.66
N SER A 41 14.68 -1.45 -3.24
CA SER A 41 15.36 -0.30 -2.64
C SER A 41 14.72 0.14 -1.32
N LYS A 42 13.37 0.20 -1.26
CA LYS A 42 12.63 0.53 -0.03
C LYS A 42 12.90 -0.50 1.08
N LEU A 43 13.01 -1.78 0.73
CA LEU A 43 13.29 -2.89 1.66
C LEU A 43 14.79 -3.10 1.96
N ARG A 44 15.69 -2.37 1.27
CA ARG A 44 17.15 -2.55 1.35
C ARG A 44 17.61 -3.97 1.00
N LEU A 45 16.93 -4.59 0.04
CA LEU A 45 17.25 -5.93 -0.46
C LEU A 45 17.99 -5.84 -1.80
N PRO A 46 19.11 -6.55 -1.99
CA PRO A 46 19.81 -6.56 -3.28
C PRO A 46 19.08 -7.40 -4.34
N ALA A 47 18.27 -8.38 -3.92
CA ALA A 47 17.49 -9.27 -4.77
C ALA A 47 16.27 -9.80 -4.00
N PRO A 48 15.25 -10.35 -4.68
CA PRO A 48 14.13 -11.02 -4.03
C PRO A 48 14.60 -12.19 -3.15
N PRO A 49 14.06 -12.34 -1.93
CA PRO A 49 14.34 -13.49 -1.09
C PRO A 49 13.77 -14.78 -1.71
N PRO A 50 14.32 -15.96 -1.38
CA PRO A 50 13.80 -17.23 -1.87
C PRO A 50 12.35 -17.46 -1.39
N GLU A 51 11.54 -18.06 -2.25
CA GLU A 51 10.17 -18.45 -1.89
C GLU A 51 10.18 -19.56 -0.84
N VAL A 52 9.30 -19.43 0.16
CA VAL A 52 9.14 -20.42 1.22
C VAL A 52 7.80 -21.13 1.02
N PRO A 53 7.77 -22.37 0.48
CA PRO A 53 6.53 -23.07 0.21
C PRO A 53 5.83 -23.52 1.50
N GLY A 54 4.49 -23.45 1.51
CA GLY A 54 3.66 -24.01 2.58
C GLY A 54 3.51 -23.14 3.84
N TRP A 55 3.84 -21.85 3.77
CA TRP A 55 3.70 -20.95 4.92
C TRP A 55 2.24 -20.57 5.17
N HIS A 56 1.72 -20.90 6.36
CA HIS A 56 0.47 -20.33 6.87
C HIS A 56 0.77 -19.04 7.64
N LEU A 57 0.05 -17.96 7.33
CA LEU A 57 0.26 -16.68 8.00
C LEU A 57 -0.35 -16.71 9.41
N PRO A 58 0.41 -16.45 10.48
CA PRO A 58 -0.12 -16.37 11.83
C PRO A 58 -1.22 -15.29 11.98
N GLU A 59 -2.18 -15.53 12.87
CA GLU A 59 -3.34 -14.64 13.07
C GLU A 59 -2.95 -13.25 13.58
N ASP A 60 -1.96 -13.18 14.47
CA ASP A 60 -1.39 -11.94 15.00
C ASP A 60 -0.77 -11.07 13.89
N VAL A 61 -0.06 -11.68 12.95
CA VAL A 61 0.50 -11.00 11.76
C VAL A 61 -0.62 -10.51 10.85
N GLN A 62 -1.66 -11.32 10.65
CA GLN A 62 -2.83 -10.93 9.86
C GLN A 62 -3.58 -9.75 10.51
N ALA A 63 -3.78 -9.78 11.83
CA ALA A 63 -4.41 -8.70 12.58
C ALA A 63 -3.57 -7.40 12.50
N LEU A 64 -2.25 -7.51 12.62
CA LEU A 64 -1.34 -6.37 12.46
C LEU A 64 -1.45 -5.75 11.05
N TYR A 65 -1.43 -6.58 10.01
CA TYR A 65 -1.60 -6.12 8.64
C TYR A 65 -2.94 -5.40 8.43
N ASN A 66 -4.04 -5.99 8.91
CA ASN A 66 -5.38 -5.42 8.79
C ASN A 66 -5.50 -4.07 9.50
N SER A 67 -4.98 -3.97 10.73
CA SER A 67 -4.98 -2.71 11.48
C SER A 67 -4.16 -1.61 10.78
N THR A 68 -3.03 -1.99 10.16
CA THR A 68 -2.18 -1.06 9.42
C THR A 68 -2.85 -0.56 8.14
N GLN A 69 -3.50 -1.46 7.38
CA GLN A 69 -4.26 -1.09 6.19
C GLN A 69 -5.37 -0.09 6.52
N GLU A 70 -6.09 -0.30 7.61
CA GLU A 70 -7.15 0.62 8.04
C GLU A 70 -6.58 1.99 8.45
N LEU A 71 -5.51 2.02 9.23
CA LEU A 71 -4.81 3.26 9.61
C LEU A 71 -4.32 4.04 8.38
N LEU A 72 -3.73 3.35 7.39
CA LEU A 72 -3.25 3.98 6.16
C LEU A 72 -4.39 4.56 5.33
N ARG A 73 -5.54 3.87 5.25
CA ARG A 73 -6.74 4.39 4.57
C ARG A 73 -7.27 5.65 5.23
N GLN A 74 -7.28 5.69 6.57
CA GLN A 74 -7.69 6.88 7.32
C GLN A 74 -6.72 8.05 7.09
N ARG A 75 -5.40 7.79 7.09
CA ARG A 75 -4.36 8.80 6.88
C ARG A 75 -4.31 9.32 5.44
N ALA A 76 -4.61 8.49 4.44
CA ALA A 76 -4.66 8.88 3.04
C ALA A 76 -5.69 10.01 2.78
N ARG A 77 -6.71 10.13 3.63
CA ARG A 77 -7.68 11.24 3.58
C ARG A 77 -7.14 12.55 4.14
N LEU A 78 -6.05 12.53 4.91
CA LEU A 78 -5.54 13.64 5.70
C LEU A 78 -4.16 14.17 5.26
N ARG A 79 -3.36 13.39 4.51
CA ARG A 79 -2.02 13.82 4.04
C ARG A 79 -1.78 13.49 2.57
N PRO A 80 -1.47 14.48 1.72
CA PRO A 80 -1.10 14.24 0.32
C PRO A 80 0.39 13.91 0.10
N HIS A 81 1.28 14.10 1.08
CA HIS A 81 2.73 14.09 0.82
C HIS A 81 3.52 13.13 1.71
N GLU A 82 4.24 12.20 1.08
CA GLU A 82 5.37 11.46 1.67
C GLU A 82 6.50 12.46 1.92
N HIS A 83 7.01 12.53 3.16
CA HIS A 83 8.21 13.32 3.44
C HIS A 83 9.44 12.58 2.89
N PRO A 84 10.45 13.30 2.35
CA PRO A 84 11.65 12.69 1.76
C PRO A 84 12.42 11.80 2.73
N ASP A 85 12.28 12.02 4.04
CA ASP A 85 12.92 11.24 5.11
C ASP A 85 12.28 9.84 5.31
N GLU A 86 11.15 9.54 4.66
CA GLU A 86 10.39 8.28 4.81
C GLU A 86 10.58 7.30 3.63
N TYR A 87 11.68 7.43 2.89
CA TYR A 87 11.91 6.61 1.69
C TYR A 87 11.98 5.09 1.98
N TYR A 88 12.64 4.70 3.07
CA TYR A 88 12.80 3.29 3.44
C TYR A 88 11.58 2.72 4.18
N ALA A 89 11.35 1.42 4.00
CA ALA A 89 10.32 0.71 4.74
C ALA A 89 10.61 0.73 6.24
N LYS A 90 9.54 0.75 7.04
CA LYS A 90 9.57 0.69 8.51
C LYS A 90 9.02 -0.65 8.96
N GLU A 91 9.69 -1.26 9.93
CA GLU A 91 9.17 -2.46 10.60
C GLU A 91 8.03 -2.08 11.54
N LEU A 92 6.99 -2.93 11.58
CA LEU A 92 5.78 -2.69 12.36
C LEU A 92 5.72 -3.66 13.52
N HIS A 93 5.53 -3.13 14.72
CA HIS A 93 5.33 -3.89 15.95
C HIS A 93 4.03 -3.46 16.62
N ARG A 94 3.34 -4.41 17.25
CA ARG A 94 2.13 -4.16 18.04
C ARG A 94 2.37 -4.62 19.47
N PHE A 95 2.10 -3.72 20.42
CA PHE A 95 2.17 -4.02 21.85
C PHE A 95 0.74 -3.96 22.41
N PRO A 96 0.20 -5.07 22.95
CA PRO A 96 -1.09 -5.05 23.61
C PRO A 96 -0.99 -4.20 24.90
N MET A 97 -2.07 -3.50 25.22
CA MET A 97 -2.21 -2.79 26.49
C MET A 97 -2.76 -3.76 27.53
N GLU A 98 -2.24 -3.70 28.76
CA GLU A 98 -2.81 -4.44 29.89
C GLU A 98 -4.29 -4.05 30.07
N PRO A 99 -5.19 -5.01 30.28
CA PRO A 99 -6.58 -4.69 30.57
C PRO A 99 -6.62 -3.84 31.84
N ALA A 100 -7.45 -2.80 31.84
CA ALA A 100 -7.66 -1.98 33.03
C ALA A 100 -8.18 -2.90 34.13
N GLY A 101 -7.35 -3.16 35.14
CA GLY A 101 -7.69 -4.06 36.24
C GLY A 101 -9.01 -3.64 36.86
N ASP A 102 -9.95 -4.58 36.88
CA ASP A 102 -11.23 -4.42 37.56
C ASP A 102 -10.90 -4.11 39.02
N GLY A 103 -11.11 -2.86 39.44
CA GLY A 103 -10.97 -2.48 40.83
C GLY A 103 -11.93 -3.34 41.64
N GLU A 104 -11.38 -4.28 42.40
CA GLU A 104 -12.06 -5.11 43.38
C GLU A 104 -12.66 -4.19 44.44
N GLY A 105 -13.86 -3.67 44.16
CA GLY A 105 -14.69 -2.92 45.07
C GLY A 105 -15.36 -3.86 46.06
N GLY A 106 -14.57 -4.40 47.00
CA GLY A 106 -15.10 -4.96 48.23
C GLY A 106 -15.81 -3.86 49.03
N HIS A 107 -17.14 -3.93 49.10
CA HIS A 107 -17.88 -3.31 50.19
C HIS A 107 -18.97 -4.28 50.65
N GLY A 108 -18.78 -4.79 51.86
CA GLY A 108 -19.66 -5.76 52.50
C GLY A 108 -21.07 -5.21 52.73
N GLY A 109 -22.06 -6.08 52.52
CA GLY A 109 -23.43 -5.92 52.96
C GLY A 109 -23.78 -7.07 53.90
N HIS A 110 -23.51 -6.87 55.19
CA HIS A 110 -24.00 -7.67 56.30
C HIS A 110 -25.53 -7.48 56.41
N GLY A 111 -26.30 -8.55 56.59
CA GLY A 111 -27.74 -8.43 56.85
C GLY A 111 -28.48 -9.76 56.83
N GLY A 112 -28.44 -10.49 57.95
CA GLY A 112 -29.33 -11.62 58.22
C GLY A 112 -30.72 -11.19 58.71
N HIS A 113 -31.54 -12.23 58.96
CA HIS A 113 -32.95 -12.32 59.39
C HIS A 113 -33.87 -12.72 58.21
N GLY A 114 -34.67 -13.77 58.26
CA GLY A 114 -35.02 -14.70 59.33
C GLY A 114 -36.43 -15.22 59.02
N HIS A 115 -36.60 -16.55 59.11
CA HIS A 115 -37.86 -17.32 59.21
C HIS A 115 -38.94 -17.14 58.14
#